data_AF-A0A4P9ZM35-F1
#
_entry.id   AF-A0A4P9ZM35-F1
#
_cell.length_a   1.000
_cell.length_b   1.000
_cell.length_c   1.000
_cell.angle_alpha   90.00
_cell.angle_beta   90.00
_cell.angle_gamma   90.00
#
_symmetry.space_group_name_H-M   'P 1'
#
loop_
_entity.id
_entity.type
_entity.pdbx_description
1 polymer ?
#
loop_
_entity_poly.entity_id
_entity_poly.type
_entity_poly.pdbx_seq_one_letter_code
_entity_poly.pdbx_strand_id
1 'polypeptide(L)'
;MIVGIGIDLCCISRIRRIVEQGPGHATRFARRILHPTEWTDYQRRWVIRSQRPVPDDMVWFLASRWAVKEAAYKALYPQRKLTWKEVALVKSTGSPKPYLKIERAQECDGAGHSHVSLSHDGDWVVAQVIFEN
;
A
#
# COMPACT_ATOMS: atom_id res chain seq x y z
N MET A 1 -21.08 -9.42 7.95
CA MET A 1 -20.40 -9.65 9.27
C MET A 1 -18.91 -9.36 9.11
N ILE A 2 -18.23 -8.76 10.10
CA ILE A 2 -16.79 -8.47 10.01
C ILE A 2 -15.98 -9.79 10.01
N VAL A 3 -15.12 -9.96 9.00
CA VAL A 3 -14.16 -11.07 8.88
C VAL A 3 -12.89 -10.77 9.69
N GLY A 4 -12.41 -9.54 9.60
CA GLY A 4 -11.24 -9.12 10.37
C GLY A 4 -10.90 -7.65 10.18
N ILE A 5 -10.06 -7.16 11.08
CA ILE A 5 -9.59 -5.77 11.13
C ILE A 5 -8.07 -5.74 11.22
N GLY A 6 -7.47 -4.70 10.66
CA GLY A 6 -6.04 -4.49 10.75
C GLY A 6 -5.68 -3.02 10.76
N ILE A 7 -4.61 -2.70 11.49
CA ILE A 7 -4.05 -1.36 11.59
C ILE A 7 -2.53 -1.43 11.44
N ASP A 8 -1.94 -0.45 10.76
CA ASP A 8 -0.49 -0.31 10.66
C ASP A 8 -0.05 1.15 10.72
N LEU A 9 1.12 1.37 11.33
CA LEU A 9 1.81 2.65 11.40
C LEU A 9 3.12 2.55 10.63
N CYS A 10 3.35 3.50 9.73
CA CYS A 10 4.53 3.56 8.91
C CYS A 10 5.23 4.92 9.04
N CYS A 11 6.45 4.91 9.61
CA CYS A 11 7.33 6.07 9.60
C CYS A 11 7.85 6.33 8.18
N ILE A 12 7.64 7.54 7.69
CA ILE A 12 7.98 7.96 6.32
C ILE A 12 9.50 8.06 6.18
N SER A 13 10.18 8.60 7.19
CA SER A 13 11.64 8.65 7.26
C SER A 13 12.29 7.27 7.19
N ARG A 14 11.64 6.22 7.72
CA ARG A 14 12.10 4.83 7.55
C ARG A 14 12.07 4.41 6.08
N ILE A 15 10.98 4.71 5.37
CA ILE A 15 10.87 4.43 3.93
C ILE A 15 11.88 5.26 3.13
N ARG A 16 12.05 6.54 3.45
CA ARG A 16 13.05 7.43 2.84
C ARG A 16 14.45 6.83 2.95
N ARG A 17 14.86 6.47 4.17
CA ARG A 17 16.18 5.85 4.41
C ARG A 17 16.37 4.63 3.51
N ILE A 18 15.37 3.75 3.37
CA ILE A 18 15.44 2.55 2.53
C ILE A 18 15.64 2.91 1.05
N VAL A 19 14.88 3.87 0.52
CA VAL A 19 14.93 4.20 -0.92
C VAL A 19 16.16 5.01 -1.31
N GLU A 20 16.76 5.72 -0.35
CA GLU A 20 17.94 6.57 -0.54
C GLU A 20 19.28 5.87 -0.22
N GLN A 21 19.29 4.62 0.28
CA GLN A 21 20.52 3.90 0.67
C GLN A 21 21.56 3.77 -0.45
N GLY A 22 21.16 3.84 -1.72
CA GLY A 22 22.11 3.79 -2.83
C GLY A 22 21.45 3.68 -4.21
N PRO A 23 22.24 3.53 -5.27
CA PRO A 23 21.73 3.37 -6.63
C PRO A 23 20.73 2.20 -6.76
N GLY A 24 19.58 2.47 -7.38
CA GLY A 24 18.54 1.47 -7.64
C GLY A 24 17.75 0.96 -6.43
N HIS A 25 18.03 1.42 -5.19
CA HIS A 25 17.28 0.98 -4.01
C HIS A 25 15.80 1.32 -4.10
N ALA A 26 15.46 2.57 -4.47
CA ALA A 26 14.09 3.00 -4.73
C ALA A 26 13.34 2.05 -5.68
N THR A 27 13.94 1.74 -6.83
CA THR A 27 13.39 0.83 -7.84
C THR A 27 13.20 -0.59 -7.30
N ARG A 28 14.22 -1.17 -6.65
CA ARG A 28 14.14 -2.53 -6.09
C ARG A 28 13.08 -2.63 -5.00
N PHE A 29 13.03 -1.65 -4.11
CA PHE A 29 12.05 -1.60 -3.02
C PHE A 29 10.63 -1.44 -3.55
N ALA A 30 10.39 -0.46 -4.42
CA ALA A 30 9.09 -0.27 -5.07
C ALA A 30 8.64 -1.52 -5.82
N ARG A 31 9.52 -2.10 -6.64
CA ARG A 31 9.25 -3.34 -7.38
C ARG A 31 9.04 -4.55 -6.46
N ARG A 32 9.48 -4.53 -5.20
CA ARG A 32 9.17 -5.59 -4.22
C ARG A 32 7.76 -5.42 -3.66
N ILE A 33 7.38 -4.23 -3.21
CA ILE A 33 6.15 -4.03 -2.42
C ILE A 33 4.90 -3.66 -3.25
N LEU A 34 5.07 -3.10 -4.45
CA LEU A 34 3.94 -2.59 -5.24
C LEU A 34 3.28 -3.67 -6.09
N HIS A 35 1.95 -3.66 -6.16
CA HIS A 35 1.21 -4.47 -7.12
C HIS A 35 1.59 -4.08 -8.57
N PRO A 36 1.52 -4.95 -9.58
CA PRO A 36 1.84 -4.59 -10.97
C PRO A 36 1.22 -3.28 -11.45
N THR A 37 -0.05 -3.02 -11.13
CA THR A 37 -0.73 -1.75 -11.49
C THR A 37 -0.15 -0.53 -10.78
N GLU A 38 0.14 -0.65 -9.48
CA GLU A 38 0.77 0.42 -8.68
C GLU A 38 2.22 0.66 -9.12
N TRP A 39 2.93 -0.39 -9.51
CA TRP A 39 4.29 -0.31 -10.05
C TRP A 39 4.30 0.49 -11.35
N THR A 40 3.36 0.23 -12.26
CA THR A 40 3.22 0.99 -13.50
C THR A 40 2.88 2.46 -13.26
N ASP A 41 2.06 2.78 -12.25
CA ASP A 41 1.82 4.19 -11.84
C ASP A 41 3.10 4.82 -11.26
N TYR A 42 3.78 4.11 -10.35
CA TYR A 42 5.03 4.56 -9.76
C TYR A 42 6.12 4.83 -10.81
N GLN A 43 6.29 3.96 -11.80
CA GLN A 43 7.23 4.17 -12.90
C GLN A 43 6.89 5.41 -13.73
N ARG A 44 5.61 5.63 -14.05
CA ARG A 44 5.18 6.82 -14.78
C ARG A 44 5.53 8.10 -14.02
N ARG A 45 5.28 8.13 -12.70
CA ARG A 45 5.65 9.27 -11.84
C ARG A 45 7.17 9.43 -11.76
N TRP A 46 7.91 8.32 -11.67
CA TRP A 46 9.36 8.31 -11.61
C TRP A 46 9.97 8.95 -12.85
N VAL A 47 9.53 8.61 -14.06
CA VAL A 47 10.06 9.21 -15.31
C VAL A 47 9.98 10.74 -15.29
N ILE A 48 8.88 11.29 -14.77
CA ILE A 48 8.65 12.74 -14.73
C ILE A 48 9.48 13.41 -13.62
N ARG A 49 9.69 12.73 -12.49
CA ARG A 49 10.23 13.31 -11.26
C ARG A 49 11.62 12.82 -10.88
N SER A 50 12.27 11.98 -11.69
CA SER A 50 13.48 11.23 -11.33
C SER A 50 14.67 12.14 -10.98
N GLN A 51 14.73 12.57 -9.73
CA GLN A 51 15.78 13.42 -9.17
C GLN A 51 16.29 12.80 -7.86
N ARG A 52 17.43 13.30 -7.39
CA ARG A 52 17.95 13.03 -6.04
C ARG A 52 17.98 14.34 -5.25
N PRO A 53 17.54 14.36 -3.97
CA PRO A 53 16.96 13.25 -3.19
C PRO A 53 15.63 12.72 -3.76
N VAL A 54 15.16 11.55 -3.30
CA VAL A 54 13.92 10.97 -3.85
C VAL A 54 12.77 11.91 -3.50
N PRO A 55 11.95 12.34 -4.48
CA PRO A 55 10.85 13.26 -4.23
C PRO A 55 9.89 12.78 -3.14
N ASP A 56 9.43 13.70 -2.30
CA ASP A 56 8.59 13.38 -1.14
C ASP A 56 7.35 12.60 -1.55
N ASP A 57 6.65 13.02 -2.60
CA ASP A 57 5.43 12.38 -3.08
C ASP A 57 5.65 10.90 -3.47
N MET A 58 6.87 10.55 -3.91
CA MET A 58 7.26 9.17 -4.22
C MET A 58 7.53 8.36 -2.95
N VAL A 59 8.12 8.97 -1.92
CA VAL A 59 8.30 8.32 -0.61
C VAL A 59 6.95 8.12 0.07
N TRP A 60 6.11 9.16 0.10
CA TRP A 60 4.72 9.10 0.55
C TRP A 60 3.95 8.01 -0.18
N PHE A 61 4.12 7.92 -1.50
CA PHE A 61 3.48 6.88 -2.28
C PHE A 61 3.79 5.50 -1.70
N LEU A 62 5.07 5.18 -1.51
CA LEU A 62 5.51 3.89 -0.99
C LEU A 62 5.09 3.66 0.47
N ALA A 63 5.20 4.67 1.32
CA ALA A 63 4.82 4.59 2.74
C ALA A 63 3.33 4.28 2.92
N SER A 64 2.46 4.91 2.12
CA SER A 64 1.02 4.62 2.17
C SER A 64 0.69 3.19 1.74
N ARG A 65 1.33 2.67 0.68
CA ARG A 65 1.07 1.29 0.22
C ARG A 65 1.65 0.27 1.19
N TRP A 66 2.77 0.59 1.84
CA TRP A 66 3.29 -0.22 2.94
C TRP A 66 2.25 -0.37 4.04
N ALA A 67 1.81 0.75 4.63
CA ALA A 67 0.89 0.74 5.76
C ALA A 67 -0.42 0.01 5.44
N VAL A 68 -1.02 0.32 4.28
CA VAL A 68 -2.28 -0.30 3.85
C VAL A 68 -2.14 -1.82 3.69
N LYS A 69 -1.05 -2.29 3.09
CA LYS A 69 -0.88 -3.72 2.82
C LYS A 69 -0.54 -4.51 4.07
N GLU A 70 0.22 -3.93 5.02
CA GLU A 70 0.43 -4.51 6.34
C GLU A 70 -0.88 -4.57 7.15
N ALA A 71 -1.69 -3.51 7.11
CA ALA A 71 -3.01 -3.50 7.74
C ALA A 71 -3.93 -4.56 7.10
N ALA A 72 -3.94 -4.69 5.77
CA ALA A 72 -4.70 -5.72 5.08
C ALA A 72 -4.22 -7.15 5.43
N TYR A 73 -2.91 -7.35 5.51
CA TYR A 73 -2.31 -8.62 5.94
C TYR A 73 -2.80 -9.01 7.34
N LYS A 74 -2.73 -8.07 8.30
CA LYS A 74 -3.18 -8.28 9.68
C LYS A 74 -4.67 -8.62 9.76
N ALA A 75 -5.49 -7.99 8.91
CA ALA A 75 -6.93 -8.19 8.90
C ALA A 75 -7.36 -9.58 8.39
N LEU A 76 -6.59 -10.22 7.52
CA LEU A 76 -6.92 -11.56 6.99
C LEU A 76 -6.06 -12.69 7.56
N TYR A 77 -5.00 -12.39 8.30
CA TYR A 77 -4.17 -13.43 8.93
C TYR A 77 -4.85 -14.00 10.19
N PRO A 78 -4.80 -15.32 10.44
CA PRO A 78 -4.11 -16.37 9.68
C PRO A 78 -4.94 -17.01 8.54
N GLN A 79 -6.22 -16.64 8.37
CA GLN A 79 -7.15 -17.25 7.43
C GLN A 79 -6.63 -17.17 5.98
N ARG A 80 -6.01 -16.04 5.62
CA ARG A 80 -5.28 -15.87 4.36
C ARG A 80 -4.02 -15.06 4.57
N LYS A 81 -2.91 -15.62 4.07
CA LYS A 81 -1.61 -14.97 4.06
C LYS A 81 -1.43 -14.16 2.77
N LEU A 82 -1.87 -12.91 2.76
CA LEU A 82 -1.70 -12.00 1.62
C LEU A 82 -0.21 -11.74 1.33
N THR A 83 0.15 -11.69 0.06
CA THR A 83 1.44 -11.17 -0.40
C THR A 83 1.31 -9.74 -0.93
N TRP A 84 2.44 -9.03 -0.98
CA TRP A 84 2.53 -7.67 -1.53
C TRP A 84 1.94 -7.52 -2.94
N LYS A 85 2.01 -8.60 -3.74
CA LYS A 85 1.61 -8.62 -5.15
C LYS A 85 0.15 -8.96 -5.38
N GLU A 86 -0.56 -9.37 -4.33
CA GLU A 86 -1.98 -9.69 -4.43
C GLU A 86 -2.88 -8.54 -3.99
N VAL A 87 -2.31 -7.48 -3.37
CA VAL A 87 -3.08 -6.36 -2.84
C VAL A 87 -2.70 -5.10 -3.59
N ALA A 88 -3.69 -4.39 -4.13
CA ALA A 88 -3.52 -3.06 -4.71
C ALA A 88 -4.45 -2.06 -4.04
N LEU A 89 -3.91 -0.89 -3.67
CA LEU A 89 -4.70 0.25 -3.25
C LEU A 89 -5.21 0.99 -4.48
N VAL A 90 -6.52 1.02 -4.68
CA VAL A 90 -7.16 1.64 -5.84
C VAL A 90 -7.96 2.86 -5.41
N LYS A 91 -7.83 3.94 -6.18
CA LYS A 91 -8.69 5.13 -6.08
C LYS A 91 -9.41 5.30 -7.42
N SER A 92 -10.71 5.01 -7.46
CA SER A 92 -11.49 5.15 -8.69
C SER A 92 -11.80 6.63 -8.97
N THR A 93 -11.77 7.02 -10.24
CA THR A 93 -12.26 8.33 -10.68
C THR A 93 -13.76 8.44 -10.38
N GLY A 94 -14.13 9.37 -9.50
CA GLY A 94 -15.52 9.57 -9.07
C GLY A 94 -15.90 8.91 -7.74
N SER A 95 -15.04 8.05 -7.16
CA SER A 95 -15.22 7.60 -5.78
C SER A 95 -14.46 8.52 -4.82
N PRO A 96 -15.09 9.01 -3.75
CA PRO A 96 -14.40 9.80 -2.73
C PRO A 96 -13.38 8.96 -1.94
N LYS A 97 -13.60 7.63 -1.85
CA LYS A 97 -12.81 6.74 -0.97
C LYS A 97 -12.00 5.70 -1.74
N PRO A 98 -10.76 5.39 -1.29
CA PRO A 98 -9.98 4.29 -1.84
C PRO A 98 -10.54 2.93 -1.37
N TYR A 99 -10.24 1.88 -2.12
CA TYR A 99 -10.57 0.49 -1.77
C TYR A 99 -9.41 -0.44 -2.13
N LEU A 100 -9.44 -1.68 -1.62
CA LEU A 100 -8.46 -2.69 -2.01
C LEU A 100 -9.00 -3.55 -3.14
N LYS A 101 -8.17 -3.69 -4.18
CA LYS A 101 -8.29 -4.83 -5.08
C LYS A 101 -7.41 -5.94 -4.53
N ILE A 102 -8.03 -7.08 -4.25
CA ILE A 102 -7.34 -8.31 -3.83
C ILE A 102 -7.45 -9.34 -4.94
N GLU A 103 -6.31 -9.80 -5.45
CA GLU A 103 -6.27 -10.89 -6.41
C GLU A 103 -6.87 -12.14 -5.76
N ARG A 104 -7.69 -12.89 -6.51
CA ARG A 104 -8.35 -14.10 -5.99
C ARG A 104 -9.18 -13.86 -4.71
N ALA A 105 -9.82 -12.68 -4.59
CA ALA A 105 -10.66 -12.34 -3.43
C ALA A 105 -11.81 -13.35 -3.19
N GLN A 106 -12.31 -13.98 -4.25
CA GLN A 106 -13.37 -15.00 -4.20
C GLN A 106 -13.00 -16.24 -3.37
N GLU A 107 -11.70 -16.47 -3.12
CA GLU A 107 -11.21 -17.61 -2.34
C GLU A 107 -11.24 -17.35 -0.82
N CYS A 108 -11.73 -16.19 -0.40
CA CYS A 108 -11.94 -15.85 0.99
C CYS A 108 -13.31 -15.23 1.18
N ASP A 109 -14.08 -15.82 2.08
CA ASP A 109 -15.27 -15.16 2.62
C ASP A 109 -14.87 -13.75 3.09
N GLY A 110 -15.47 -12.73 2.46
CA GLY A 110 -15.39 -11.31 2.84
C GLY A 110 -14.17 -10.53 2.40
N ALA A 111 -13.27 -11.12 1.61
CA ALA A 111 -12.24 -10.34 0.93
C ALA A 111 -12.79 -9.46 -0.21
N GLY A 112 -14.05 -9.68 -0.61
CA GLY A 112 -14.74 -8.92 -1.66
C GLY A 112 -15.19 -7.51 -1.24
N HIS A 113 -15.44 -7.28 0.05
CA HIS A 113 -15.86 -6.00 0.58
C HIS A 113 -14.85 -5.51 1.63
N SER A 114 -14.03 -4.54 1.21
CA SER A 114 -13.00 -3.94 2.07
C SER A 114 -13.26 -2.46 2.27
N HIS A 115 -13.08 -2.02 3.51
CA HIS A 115 -13.03 -0.61 3.87
C HIS A 115 -11.61 -0.24 4.20
N VAL A 116 -11.10 0.83 3.59
CA VAL A 116 -9.77 1.34 3.86
C VAL A 116 -9.83 2.81 4.23
N SER A 117 -9.15 3.14 5.31
CA SER A 117 -8.87 4.52 5.69
C SER A 117 -7.37 4.70 5.82
N LEU A 118 -6.89 5.85 5.35
CA LEU A 118 -5.50 6.27 5.47
C LEU A 118 -5.47 7.70 5.97
N SER A 119 -4.63 7.94 6.96
CA SER A 119 -4.34 9.28 7.45
C SER A 119 -2.83 9.44 7.59
N HIS A 120 -2.37 10.68 7.60
CA HIS A 120 -0.98 10.97 7.88
C HIS A 120 -0.86 12.29 8.63
N ASP A 121 0.15 12.35 9.49
CA ASP A 121 0.56 13.57 10.17
C ASP A 121 2.05 13.50 10.50
N GLY A 122 2.75 14.60 10.31
CA GLY A 122 4.20 14.68 10.43
C GLY A 122 4.93 13.56 9.66
N ASP A 123 5.70 12.75 10.39
CA ASP A 123 6.53 11.65 9.85
C ASP A 123 5.80 10.29 9.79
N TRP A 124 4.49 10.25 10.04
CA TRP A 124 3.74 9.00 10.18
C TRP A 124 2.57 8.90 9.22
N VAL A 125 2.40 7.69 8.68
CA VAL A 125 1.19 7.24 7.98
C VAL A 125 0.53 6.17 8.84
N VAL A 126 -0.79 6.29 9.04
CA VAL A 126 -1.62 5.24 9.62
C VAL A 126 -2.58 4.71 8.57
N ALA A 127 -2.76 3.39 8.53
CA ALA A 127 -3.76 2.74 7.72
C ALA A 127 -4.63 1.81 8.56
N GLN A 128 -5.93 1.81 8.30
CA GLN A 128 -6.89 0.87 8.87
C GLN A 128 -7.63 0.15 7.73
N VAL A 129 -7.78 -1.16 7.87
CA VAL A 129 -8.49 -2.02 6.92
C VAL A 129 -9.51 -2.88 7.68
N ILE A 130 -10.70 -3.00 7.11
CA ILE A 130 -11.76 -3.90 7.59
C ILE A 130 -12.23 -4.75 6.40
N PHE A 131 -12.37 -6.05 6.60
CA PHE A 131 -13.02 -6.97 5.67
C PHE A 131 -14.35 -7.46 6.23
N GLU A 132 -15.36 -7.57 5.38
CA GLU A 132 -16.70 -8.03 5.77
C GLU A 132 -17.35 -8.93 4.72
N ASN A 133 -18.21 -9.85 5.20
CA ASN A 133 -19.12 -10.70 4.42
C ASN A 133 -20.48 -10.04 4.25
#